data_AF-A0A496SAI6-F1
#
_entry.id   AF-A0A496SAI6-F1
#
_cell.length_a   1.000
_cell.length_b   1.000
_cell.length_c   1.000
_cell.angle_alpha   90.00
_cell.angle_beta   90.00
_cell.angle_gamma   90.00
#
_symmetry.space_group_name_H-M   'P 1'
#
loop_
_entity.id
_entity.type
_entity.pdbx_description
1 polymer ?
#
loop_
_entity_poly.entity_id
_entity_poly.type
_entity_poly.pdbx_seq_one_letter_code
_entity_poly.pdbx_strand_id
1 'polypeptide(L)'
;MACEARAGREGSGRPGPLLRLLGWLLICLGCALAPGGGRVKVHRYPLWFLEQGKLGGGYAVGYSRAYARRDTAVAEALRDAAWRMVRSRKVYIEAEQGFTEDALGKHFQGERYRILVDTSLVEATAGGLEPLDVAEVGNMLIVLAGKEPPPEGYKVRVPVPSSAPSWTTKPPKRPGWVYAVGAAPRYFYLQNSWIYAERDAYLELARIVGLKIWDLRKALAGSPEGVQMTESRAVLLGAEVVARWEDVEKGAFYVLVRMPF
;
A
#
# COMPACT_ATOMS: atom_id res chain seq x y z
N MET A 1 -20.25 -38.74 61.31
CA MET A 1 -19.99 -37.53 62.11
C MET A 1 -20.61 -36.35 61.39
N ALA A 2 -21.85 -36.02 61.76
CA ALA A 2 -22.57 -34.86 61.28
C ALA A 2 -22.85 -34.00 62.52
N CYS A 3 -22.45 -32.74 62.48
CA CYS A 3 -22.82 -31.75 63.49
C CYS A 3 -23.38 -30.53 62.77
N GLU A 4 -24.69 -30.37 62.95
CA GLU A 4 -25.45 -29.14 62.76
C GLU A 4 -24.90 -28.03 63.67
N ALA A 5 -24.94 -26.78 63.19
CA ALA A 5 -24.84 -25.61 64.03
C ALA A 5 -26.03 -24.68 63.77
N ARG A 6 -26.82 -24.51 64.83
CA ARG A 6 -27.94 -23.59 65.01
C ARG A 6 -27.48 -22.12 65.07
N ALA A 7 -28.31 -21.28 64.49
CA ALA A 7 -28.86 -20.02 64.99
C ALA A 7 -27.93 -18.94 65.59
N GLY A 8 -27.88 -17.79 64.90
CA GLY A 8 -28.59 -16.60 65.37
C GLY A 8 -27.83 -15.63 66.26
N ARG A 9 -27.51 -14.45 65.71
CA ARG A 9 -27.73 -13.16 66.39
C ARG A 9 -27.97 -12.06 65.36
N GLU A 10 -29.16 -11.50 65.42
CA GLU A 10 -29.56 -10.25 64.77
C GLU A 10 -28.76 -9.08 65.34
N GLY A 11 -28.33 -8.18 64.46
CA GLY A 11 -27.84 -6.86 64.79
C GLY A 11 -28.56 -5.85 63.91
N SER A 12 -29.69 -5.35 64.40
CA SER A 12 -30.43 -4.22 63.84
C SER A 12 -29.54 -2.98 63.80
N GLY A 13 -29.54 -2.27 62.67
CA GLY A 13 -28.94 -0.95 62.59
C GLY A 13 -28.70 -0.50 61.16
N ARG A 14 -29.75 -0.10 60.45
CA ARG A 14 -29.61 0.73 59.25
C ARG A 14 -29.36 2.18 59.68
N PRO A 15 -28.34 2.84 59.13
CA PRO A 15 -28.40 4.27 58.91
C PRO A 15 -28.30 4.64 57.43
N GLY A 16 -29.26 5.44 56.98
CA GLY A 16 -29.08 6.65 56.16
C GLY A 16 -28.51 6.55 54.72
N PRO A 17 -29.26 6.99 53.68
CA PRO A 17 -28.83 6.98 52.28
C PRO A 17 -28.02 8.24 51.91
N LEU A 18 -27.09 8.69 52.76
CA LEU A 18 -26.29 9.91 52.52
C LEU A 18 -24.77 9.70 52.52
N LEU A 19 -24.31 8.45 52.62
CA LEU A 19 -22.90 8.06 52.59
C LEU A 19 -22.58 7.11 51.42
N ARG A 20 -23.25 7.30 50.27
CA ARG A 20 -22.95 6.58 49.02
C ARG A 20 -22.41 7.45 47.88
N LEU A 21 -22.13 8.74 48.14
CA LEU A 21 -21.65 9.68 47.12
C LEU A 21 -20.16 10.05 47.22
N LEU A 22 -19.39 9.41 48.12
CA LEU A 22 -17.94 9.65 48.26
C LEU A 22 -17.06 8.41 47.99
N GLY A 23 -17.62 7.35 47.41
CA GLY A 23 -16.88 6.14 47.01
C GLY A 23 -16.67 6.00 45.49
N TRP A 24 -17.19 6.92 44.69
CA TRP A 24 -17.18 6.85 43.21
C TRP A 24 -16.42 8.02 42.55
N LEU A 25 -15.60 8.75 43.31
CA LEU A 25 -14.77 9.84 42.78
C LEU A 25 -13.25 9.55 42.82
N LEU A 26 -12.83 8.33 43.15
CA LEU A 26 -11.41 7.93 43.27
C LEU A 26 -11.02 6.67 42.47
N ILE A 27 -11.82 6.30 41.47
CA ILE A 27 -11.48 5.23 40.49
C ILE A 27 -11.20 5.80 39.08
N CYS A 28 -11.25 7.12 38.90
CA CYS A 28 -11.03 7.77 37.60
C CYS A 28 -9.71 8.56 37.47
N LEU A 29 -8.80 8.51 38.45
CA LEU A 29 -7.46 9.12 38.36
C LEU A 29 -6.39 8.08 38.66
N GLY A 30 -6.10 7.22 37.69
CA GLY A 30 -5.08 6.18 37.89
C GLY A 30 -4.73 5.36 36.66
N CYS A 31 -4.83 5.92 35.45
CA CYS A 31 -4.15 5.44 34.24
C CYS A 31 -4.07 6.59 33.24
N ALA A 32 -3.55 7.73 33.69
CA ALA A 32 -3.05 8.76 32.79
C ALA A 32 -1.82 8.18 32.07
N LEU A 33 -1.93 8.07 30.75
CA LEU A 33 -0.85 8.04 29.77
C LEU A 33 0.46 7.39 30.26
N ALA A 34 0.58 6.08 30.08
CA ALA A 34 1.86 5.59 29.62
C ALA A 34 2.00 6.05 28.16
N PRO A 35 2.97 6.92 27.80
CA PRO A 35 3.39 6.99 26.42
C PRO A 35 4.03 5.63 26.16
N GLY A 36 3.24 4.70 25.61
CA GLY A 36 3.75 3.51 24.97
C GLY A 36 4.55 3.98 23.77
N GLY A 37 5.79 4.43 24.02
CA GLY A 37 6.83 4.59 23.02
C GLY A 37 7.20 3.21 22.52
N GLY A 38 6.28 2.58 21.79
CA GLY A 38 6.59 1.43 20.98
C GLY A 38 7.69 1.88 20.05
N ARG A 39 8.91 1.36 20.25
CA ARG A 39 10.02 1.59 19.32
C ARG A 39 9.50 1.23 17.94
N VAL A 40 9.38 2.25 17.07
CA VAL A 40 8.96 2.00 15.70
C VAL A 40 10.02 1.12 15.06
N LYS A 41 9.64 -0.10 14.71
CA LYS A 41 10.58 -1.09 14.17
C LYS A 41 10.94 -0.65 12.75
N VAL A 42 12.16 -0.14 12.59
CA VAL A 42 12.72 0.21 11.28
C VAL A 42 13.02 -1.10 10.55
N HIS A 43 12.29 -1.32 9.45
CA HIS A 43 12.49 -2.48 8.59
C HIS A 43 13.72 -2.30 7.71
N ARG A 44 14.37 -3.42 7.37
CA ARG A 44 15.44 -3.45 6.37
C ARG A 44 14.90 -4.13 5.12
N TYR A 45 14.92 -3.41 4.00
CA TYR A 45 14.45 -3.91 2.71
C TYR A 45 15.63 -4.25 1.81
N PRO A 46 15.45 -5.16 0.85
CA PRO A 46 16.38 -5.32 -0.25
C PRO A 46 16.52 -4.02 -1.05
N LEU A 47 17.74 -3.68 -1.47
CA LEU A 47 17.97 -2.50 -2.31
C LEU A 47 17.20 -2.59 -3.63
N TRP A 48 17.15 -3.78 -4.25
CA TRP A 48 16.36 -4.05 -5.46
C TRP A 48 14.85 -3.83 -5.27
N PHE A 49 14.33 -3.89 -4.04
CA PHE A 49 12.93 -3.61 -3.75
C PHE A 49 12.69 -2.10 -3.67
N LEU A 50 13.60 -1.36 -3.03
CA LEU A 50 13.49 0.09 -2.84
C LEU A 50 13.83 0.87 -4.12
N GLU A 51 14.76 0.39 -4.94
CA GLU A 51 15.29 1.07 -6.12
C GLU A 51 15.12 0.24 -7.40
N GLN A 52 13.93 -0.36 -7.57
CA GLN A 52 13.62 -1.28 -8.66
C GLN A 52 13.96 -0.72 -10.06
N GLY A 53 13.75 0.58 -10.28
CA GLY A 53 14.02 1.23 -11.57
C GLY A 53 15.50 1.29 -11.98
N LYS A 54 16.43 0.89 -11.09
CA LYS A 54 17.86 0.76 -11.39
C LYS A 54 18.28 -0.68 -11.74
N LEU A 55 17.40 -1.67 -11.61
CA LEU A 55 17.68 -3.06 -12.00
C LEU A 55 17.78 -3.24 -13.53
N GLY A 56 17.14 -2.36 -14.30
CA GLY A 56 16.97 -2.52 -15.73
C GLY A 56 15.79 -3.44 -16.08
N GLY A 57 15.69 -3.82 -17.35
CA GLY A 57 14.64 -4.71 -17.84
C GLY A 57 14.89 -6.18 -17.45
N GLY A 58 13.84 -7.01 -17.55
CA GLY A 58 13.95 -8.47 -17.36
C GLY A 58 13.79 -8.95 -15.91
N TYR A 59 13.63 -8.03 -14.95
CA TYR A 59 13.36 -8.35 -13.56
C TYR A 59 11.94 -8.00 -13.17
N ALA A 60 11.40 -8.73 -12.20
CA ALA A 60 10.18 -8.37 -11.51
C ALA A 60 10.29 -8.61 -10.02
N VAL A 61 9.54 -7.80 -9.28
CA VAL A 61 9.46 -7.86 -7.83
C VAL A 61 8.04 -8.23 -7.49
N GLY A 62 7.85 -9.32 -6.78
CA GLY A 62 6.56 -9.74 -6.27
C GLY A 62 6.63 -10.00 -4.78
N TYR A 63 5.48 -9.99 -4.14
CA TYR A 63 5.40 -10.14 -2.70
C TYR A 63 4.08 -10.77 -2.26
N SER A 64 4.16 -11.49 -1.15
CA SER A 64 3.04 -12.21 -0.55
C SER A 64 3.00 -11.94 0.95
N ARG A 65 1.95 -12.46 1.61
CA ARG A 65 1.99 -12.64 3.06
C ARG A 65 3.09 -13.63 3.42
N ALA A 66 3.67 -13.45 4.61
CA ALA A 66 4.42 -14.52 5.25
C ALA A 66 3.40 -15.60 5.71
N TYR A 67 3.46 -16.77 5.08
CA TYR A 67 2.69 -17.94 5.49
C TYR A 67 3.50 -18.85 6.40
N ALA A 68 2.82 -19.75 7.11
CA ALA A 68 3.49 -20.80 7.89
C ALA A 68 4.39 -21.69 7.02
N ARG A 69 3.98 -21.96 5.77
CA ARG A 69 4.80 -22.65 4.78
C ARG A 69 5.49 -21.65 3.86
N ARG A 70 6.81 -21.55 3.98
CA ARG A 70 7.63 -20.61 3.20
C ARG A 70 7.54 -20.84 1.69
N ASP A 71 7.53 -22.09 1.23
CA ASP A 71 7.43 -22.40 -0.21
C ASP A 71 6.15 -21.83 -0.84
N THR A 72 5.04 -21.87 -0.09
CA THR A 72 3.76 -21.30 -0.53
C THR A 72 3.85 -19.78 -0.67
N ALA A 73 4.49 -19.11 0.29
CA ALA A 73 4.73 -17.67 0.21
C ALA A 73 5.63 -17.31 -0.99
N VAL A 74 6.71 -18.06 -1.21
CA VAL A 74 7.60 -17.84 -2.36
C VAL A 74 6.86 -18.05 -3.68
N ALA A 75 6.06 -19.11 -3.81
CA ALA A 75 5.30 -19.39 -5.02
C ALA A 75 4.24 -18.30 -5.32
N GLU A 76 3.56 -17.81 -4.28
CA GLU A 76 2.61 -16.71 -4.42
C GLU A 76 3.31 -15.40 -4.82
N ALA A 77 4.42 -15.06 -4.15
CA ALA A 77 5.22 -13.89 -4.48
C ALA A 77 5.83 -13.98 -5.90
N LEU A 78 6.19 -15.18 -6.37
CA LEU A 78 6.67 -15.39 -7.74
C LEU A 78 5.55 -15.18 -8.78
N ARG A 79 4.34 -15.69 -8.52
CA ARG A 79 3.17 -15.42 -9.35
C ARG A 79 2.82 -13.93 -9.37
N ASP A 80 2.93 -13.27 -8.23
CA ASP A 80 2.74 -11.82 -8.07
C ASP A 80 3.79 -11.00 -8.86
N ALA A 81 5.04 -11.48 -8.91
CA ALA A 81 6.11 -10.92 -9.73
C ALA A 81 5.81 -11.09 -11.23
N ALA A 82 5.38 -12.27 -11.65
CA ALA A 82 4.98 -12.55 -13.03
C ALA A 82 3.83 -11.62 -13.47
N TRP A 83 2.82 -11.46 -12.63
CA TRP A 83 1.70 -10.55 -12.90
C TRP A 83 2.18 -9.10 -13.09
N ARG A 84 3.11 -8.62 -12.26
CA ARG A 84 3.72 -7.28 -12.41
C ARG A 84 4.55 -7.15 -13.68
N MET A 85 5.27 -8.20 -14.07
CA MET A 85 6.04 -8.22 -15.32
C MET A 85 5.15 -8.16 -16.55
N VAL A 86 4.01 -8.86 -16.56
CA VAL A 86 3.06 -8.78 -17.67
C VAL A 86 2.39 -7.42 -17.69
N ARG A 87 1.93 -6.92 -16.53
CA ARG A 87 1.28 -5.61 -16.39
C ARG A 87 2.18 -4.46 -16.85
N SER A 88 3.50 -4.55 -16.64
CA SER A 88 4.42 -3.48 -17.06
C SER A 88 4.49 -3.32 -18.58
N ARG A 89 4.20 -4.36 -19.37
CA ARG A 89 4.20 -4.28 -20.83
C ARG A 89 3.02 -3.47 -21.34
N LYS A 90 1.82 -3.84 -20.88
CA LYS A 90 0.56 -3.20 -21.26
C LYS A 90 -0.47 -3.45 -20.18
N VAL A 91 -1.05 -2.36 -19.67
CA VAL A 91 -2.12 -2.41 -18.68
C VAL A 91 -3.25 -1.50 -19.09
N TYR A 92 -4.46 -2.03 -19.03
CA TYR A 92 -5.67 -1.24 -19.15
C TYR A 92 -6.12 -0.86 -17.74
N ILE A 93 -6.21 0.45 -17.52
CA ILE A 93 -6.75 1.01 -16.29
C ILE A 93 -8.09 1.64 -16.62
N GLU A 94 -9.13 1.09 -16.01
CA GLU A 94 -10.44 1.71 -15.93
C GLU A 94 -10.62 2.21 -14.52
N ALA A 95 -10.65 3.52 -14.35
CA ALA A 95 -10.96 4.18 -13.09
C ALA A 95 -12.13 5.15 -13.31
N GLU A 96 -13.27 4.83 -12.71
CA GLU A 96 -14.46 5.68 -12.68
C GLU A 96 -14.60 6.19 -11.24
N GLN A 97 -14.50 7.51 -11.06
CA GLN A 97 -14.74 8.13 -9.75
C GLN A 97 -16.06 8.89 -9.80
N GLY A 98 -17.00 8.45 -8.96
CA GLY A 98 -18.27 9.14 -8.77
C GLY A 98 -18.10 10.28 -7.77
N PHE A 99 -18.58 11.46 -8.13
CA PHE A 99 -18.75 12.58 -7.20
C PHE A 99 -20.16 13.12 -7.31
N THR A 100 -20.75 13.50 -6.18
CA THR A 100 -21.98 14.30 -6.14
C THR A 100 -21.65 15.66 -5.58
N GLU A 101 -22.12 16.70 -6.24
CA GLU A 101 -21.98 18.07 -5.75
C GLU A 101 -23.31 18.53 -5.15
N ASP A 102 -23.30 18.96 -3.90
CA ASP A 102 -24.44 19.58 -3.23
C ASP A 102 -24.04 20.95 -2.63
N ALA A 103 -24.96 21.59 -1.90
CA ALA A 103 -24.73 22.90 -1.29
C ALA A 103 -23.57 22.93 -0.26
N LEU A 104 -23.10 21.77 0.21
CA LEU A 104 -21.97 21.61 1.14
C LEU A 104 -20.66 21.26 0.42
N GLY A 105 -20.71 21.08 -0.91
CA GLY A 105 -19.55 20.86 -1.76
C GLY A 105 -19.59 19.52 -2.50
N LYS A 106 -18.42 19.12 -3.01
CA LYS A 106 -18.23 17.91 -3.80
C LYS A 106 -17.93 16.72 -2.88
N HIS A 107 -18.83 15.74 -2.86
CA HIS A 107 -18.73 14.51 -2.08
C HIS A 107 -18.32 13.33 -2.98
N PHE A 108 -17.40 12.51 -2.51
CA PHE A 108 -16.98 11.29 -3.20
C PHE A 108 -18.02 10.17 -2.98
N GLN A 109 -18.47 9.56 -4.08
CA GLN A 109 -19.53 8.53 -4.10
C GLN A 109 -19.00 7.13 -4.37
N GLY A 110 -17.72 6.99 -4.70
CA GLY A 110 -17.09 5.70 -4.91
C GLY A 110 -16.18 5.68 -6.12
N GLU A 111 -15.37 4.63 -6.19
CA GLU A 111 -14.45 4.40 -7.29
C GLU A 111 -14.61 2.97 -7.79
N ARG A 112 -14.76 2.81 -9.10
CA ARG A 112 -14.62 1.52 -9.77
C ARG A 112 -13.25 1.49 -10.42
N TYR A 113 -12.41 0.58 -9.93
CA TYR A 113 -11.07 0.38 -10.45
C TYR A 113 -10.90 -1.03 -11.03
N ARG A 114 -10.41 -1.11 -12.26
CA ARG A 114 -10.03 -2.38 -12.89
C ARG A 114 -8.68 -2.26 -13.57
N ILE A 115 -7.80 -3.20 -13.23
CA ILE A 115 -6.58 -3.50 -13.96
C ILE A 115 -6.87 -4.74 -14.79
N LEU A 116 -6.85 -4.61 -16.11
CA LEU A 116 -7.00 -5.77 -17.01
C LEU A 116 -5.63 -6.16 -17.55
N VAL A 117 -5.26 -7.42 -17.30
CA VAL A 117 -4.03 -8.08 -17.75
C VAL A 117 -4.43 -9.45 -18.29
N ASP A 118 -3.79 -9.88 -19.37
CA ASP A 118 -3.98 -11.22 -19.93
C ASP A 118 -3.43 -12.27 -18.95
N THR A 119 -4.33 -13.03 -18.32
CA THR A 119 -3.97 -14.02 -17.31
C THR A 119 -3.19 -15.21 -17.89
N SER A 120 -3.40 -15.54 -19.17
CA SER A 120 -2.66 -16.63 -19.83
C SER A 120 -1.17 -16.29 -19.95
N LEU A 121 -0.85 -15.02 -20.19
CA LEU A 121 0.53 -14.52 -20.20
C LEU A 121 1.17 -14.56 -18.81
N VAL A 122 0.38 -14.38 -17.74
CA VAL A 122 0.90 -14.44 -16.36
C VAL A 122 1.38 -15.84 -16.02
N GLU A 123 0.59 -16.87 -16.36
CA GLU A 123 0.97 -18.27 -16.11
C GLU A 123 2.19 -18.68 -16.94
N ALA A 124 2.20 -18.35 -18.24
CA ALA A 124 3.35 -18.60 -19.10
C ALA A 124 4.61 -17.86 -18.62
N THR A 125 4.47 -16.63 -18.14
CA THR A 125 5.60 -15.85 -17.59
C THR A 125 6.09 -16.46 -16.28
N ALA A 126 5.18 -16.86 -15.38
CA ALA A 126 5.54 -17.45 -14.10
C ALA A 126 6.35 -18.75 -14.26
N GLY A 127 6.00 -19.59 -15.24
CA GLY A 127 6.74 -20.83 -15.53
C GLY A 127 8.17 -20.63 -16.05
N GLY A 128 8.49 -19.43 -16.54
CA GLY A 128 9.82 -19.08 -17.05
C GLY A 128 10.62 -18.13 -16.16
N LEU A 129 10.14 -17.83 -14.95
CA LEU A 129 10.82 -16.99 -13.97
C LEU A 129 11.43 -17.82 -12.86
N GLU A 130 12.64 -17.45 -12.43
CA GLU A 130 13.31 -18.04 -11.29
C GLU A 130 13.40 -17.05 -10.12
N PRO A 131 13.25 -17.50 -8.86
CA PRO A 131 13.49 -16.64 -7.70
C PRO A 131 15.00 -16.43 -7.49
N LEU A 132 15.48 -15.23 -7.80
CA LEU A 132 16.89 -14.85 -7.72
C LEU A 132 17.33 -14.43 -6.31
N ASP A 133 16.38 -13.90 -5.52
CA ASP A 133 16.57 -13.51 -4.12
C ASP A 133 15.22 -13.46 -3.39
N VAL A 134 15.24 -13.71 -2.08
CA VAL A 134 14.05 -13.73 -1.22
C VAL A 134 14.34 -12.96 0.07
N ALA A 135 13.38 -12.16 0.51
CA ALA A 135 13.48 -11.41 1.76
C ALA A 135 12.17 -11.49 2.55
N GLU A 136 12.29 -11.64 3.87
CA GLU A 136 11.17 -11.52 4.79
C GLU A 136 11.28 -10.18 5.53
N VAL A 137 10.20 -9.39 5.47
CA VAL A 137 10.13 -8.07 6.09
C VAL A 137 8.81 -7.95 6.82
N GLY A 138 8.85 -7.92 8.15
CA GLY A 138 7.63 -7.96 8.96
C GLY A 138 6.83 -9.25 8.69
N ASN A 139 5.59 -9.11 8.25
CA ASN A 139 4.70 -10.22 7.86
C ASN A 139 4.55 -10.35 6.33
N MET A 140 5.53 -9.87 5.57
CA MET A 140 5.59 -9.94 4.12
C MET A 140 6.81 -10.73 3.67
N LEU A 141 6.64 -11.53 2.62
CA LEU A 141 7.74 -12.14 1.87
C LEU A 141 7.85 -11.45 0.51
N ILE A 142 9.08 -11.11 0.11
CA ILE A 142 9.40 -10.41 -1.13
C ILE A 142 10.32 -11.30 -1.96
N VAL A 143 10.02 -11.44 -3.25
CA VAL A 143 10.82 -12.19 -4.22
C VAL A 143 11.29 -11.26 -5.33
N LEU A 144 12.58 -11.33 -5.63
CA LEU A 144 13.13 -10.85 -6.89
C LEU A 144 13.12 -12.01 -7.87
N ALA A 145 12.46 -11.82 -9.00
CA ALA A 145 12.32 -12.81 -10.05
C ALA A 145 12.98 -12.33 -11.35
N GLY A 146 13.61 -13.24 -12.09
CA GLY A 146 14.23 -12.97 -13.37
C GLY A 146 14.88 -14.23 -13.94
N LYS A 147 15.64 -14.07 -15.03
CA LYS A 147 16.42 -15.16 -15.66
C LYS A 147 17.93 -15.00 -15.47
N GLU A 148 18.37 -13.78 -15.28
CA GLU A 148 19.77 -13.42 -15.12
C GLU A 148 20.01 -12.94 -13.68
N PRO A 149 21.20 -13.16 -13.10
CA PRO A 149 21.51 -12.62 -11.78
C PRO A 149 21.36 -11.08 -11.77
N PRO A 150 20.90 -10.47 -10.66
CA PRO A 150 20.82 -9.02 -10.59
C PRO A 150 22.21 -8.38 -10.56
N PRO A 151 22.33 -7.08 -10.86
CA PRO A 151 23.59 -6.36 -10.75
C PRO A 151 24.21 -6.51 -9.36
N GLU A 152 25.54 -6.51 -9.29
CA GLU A 152 26.27 -6.68 -8.04
C GLU A 152 25.90 -5.60 -7.02
N GLY A 153 25.83 -5.99 -5.74
CA GLY A 153 25.46 -5.09 -4.65
C GLY A 153 23.95 -4.90 -4.44
N TYR A 154 23.08 -5.34 -5.37
CA TYR A 154 21.63 -5.11 -5.23
C TYR A 154 20.93 -6.02 -4.21
N LYS A 155 21.53 -7.16 -3.87
CA LYS A 155 21.00 -8.07 -2.83
C LYS A 155 21.20 -7.56 -1.40
N VAL A 156 21.87 -6.42 -1.20
CA VAL A 156 22.08 -5.85 0.14
C VAL A 156 20.75 -5.45 0.80
N ARG A 157 20.65 -5.64 2.12
CA ARG A 157 19.50 -5.21 2.93
C ARG A 157 19.82 -3.88 3.60
N VAL A 158 19.06 -2.83 3.30
CA VAL A 158 19.27 -1.47 3.81
C VAL A 158 18.05 -0.98 4.59
N PRO A 159 18.23 -0.15 5.63
CA PRO A 159 17.10 0.56 6.22
C PRO A 159 16.52 1.54 5.20
N VAL A 160 15.24 1.84 5.33
CA VAL A 160 14.63 2.93 4.56
C VAL A 160 15.25 4.27 5.01
N PRO A 161 15.58 5.19 4.09
CA PRO A 161 16.06 6.52 4.45
C PRO A 161 15.05 7.25 5.36
N SER A 162 15.53 7.90 6.41
CA SER A 162 14.68 8.66 7.33
C SER A 162 14.07 9.90 6.68
N SER A 163 14.83 10.56 5.79
CA SER A 163 14.35 11.72 5.05
C SER A 163 13.49 11.32 3.85
N ALA A 164 12.36 11.99 3.68
CA ALA A 164 11.51 11.84 2.51
C ALA A 164 12.28 12.13 1.21
N PRO A 165 12.32 11.19 0.25
CA PRO A 165 12.87 11.44 -1.07
C PRO A 165 12.12 12.57 -1.77
N SER A 166 12.83 13.40 -2.53
CA SER A 166 12.21 14.54 -3.24
C SER A 166 11.08 14.14 -4.19
N TRP A 167 11.15 12.92 -4.75
CA TRP A 167 10.13 12.41 -5.66
C TRP A 167 8.76 12.25 -4.99
N THR A 168 8.68 12.11 -3.66
CA THR A 168 7.41 11.96 -2.92
C THR A 168 6.51 13.20 -3.04
N THR A 169 7.09 14.38 -3.22
CA THR A 169 6.36 15.65 -3.37
C THR A 169 6.50 16.24 -4.76
N LYS A 170 7.64 16.02 -5.41
CA LYS A 170 7.95 16.52 -6.75
C LYS A 170 8.45 15.37 -7.62
N PRO A 171 7.54 14.65 -8.30
CA PRO A 171 7.92 13.59 -9.22
C PRO A 171 8.95 14.10 -10.26
N PRO A 172 9.92 13.26 -10.66
CA PRO A 172 10.94 13.67 -11.63
C PRO A 172 10.32 14.15 -12.94
N LYS A 173 10.96 15.13 -13.58
CA LYS A 173 10.64 15.56 -14.95
C LYS A 173 11.79 15.16 -15.86
N ARG A 174 11.57 14.17 -16.72
CA ARG A 174 12.55 13.75 -17.75
C ARG A 174 11.85 13.66 -19.10
N PRO A 175 12.44 14.20 -20.18
CA PRO A 175 11.90 14.04 -21.52
C PRO A 175 11.66 12.56 -21.86
N GLY A 176 10.53 12.27 -22.51
CA GLY A 176 10.13 10.91 -22.90
C GLY A 176 9.54 10.05 -21.77
N TRP A 177 9.36 10.60 -20.56
CA TRP A 177 8.82 9.86 -19.41
C TRP A 177 7.73 10.65 -18.67
N VAL A 178 6.69 9.94 -18.22
CA VAL A 178 5.72 10.43 -17.24
C VAL A 178 5.95 9.68 -15.93
N TYR A 179 5.92 10.41 -14.82
CA TYR A 179 6.04 9.85 -13.47
C TYR A 179 4.78 10.14 -12.68
N ALA A 180 4.42 9.21 -11.80
CA ALA A 180 3.35 9.39 -10.82
C ALA A 180 3.75 8.75 -9.49
N VAL A 181 3.21 9.30 -8.41
CA VAL A 181 3.44 8.81 -7.05
C VAL A 181 2.12 8.42 -6.47
N GLY A 182 2.08 7.25 -5.85
CA GLY A 182 0.97 6.82 -5.03
C GLY A 182 1.36 6.65 -3.59
N ALA A 183 0.37 6.75 -2.71
CA ALA A 183 0.54 6.61 -1.28
C ALA A 183 -0.51 5.68 -0.66
N ALA A 184 -0.15 5.04 0.44
CA ALA A 184 -1.11 4.29 1.26
C ALA A 184 -0.71 4.32 2.74
N PRO A 185 -1.67 4.24 3.67
CA PRO A 185 -1.36 4.08 5.08
C PRO A 185 -0.79 2.68 5.35
N ARG A 186 -0.23 2.51 6.53
CA ARG A 186 0.20 1.21 7.05
C ARG A 186 -1.03 0.33 7.33
N TYR A 187 -1.07 -0.81 6.67
CA TYR A 187 -2.02 -1.88 6.97
C TYR A 187 -1.40 -2.92 7.91
N PHE A 188 -2.26 -3.73 8.54
CA PHE A 188 -1.84 -4.86 9.36
C PHE A 188 -0.89 -5.78 8.59
N TYR A 189 -1.26 -6.08 7.34
CA TYR A 189 -0.41 -6.81 6.42
C TYR A 189 0.44 -5.86 5.60
N LEU A 190 1.76 -5.90 5.81
CA LEU A 190 2.69 -4.94 5.22
C LEU A 190 2.62 -4.91 3.69
N GLN A 191 2.41 -6.08 3.07
CA GLN A 191 2.30 -6.17 1.61
C GLN A 191 1.09 -5.44 1.04
N ASN A 192 0.00 -5.33 1.80
CA ASN A 192 -1.18 -4.57 1.35
C ASN A 192 -0.87 -3.08 1.26
N SER A 193 -0.06 -2.53 2.18
CA SER A 193 0.38 -1.13 2.13
C SER A 193 1.11 -0.83 0.83
N TRP A 194 2.01 -1.72 0.41
CA TRP A 194 2.72 -1.59 -0.88
C TRP A 194 1.79 -1.78 -2.09
N ILE A 195 0.90 -2.79 -2.08
CA ILE A 195 -0.10 -2.98 -3.15
C ILE A 195 -0.97 -1.74 -3.32
N TYR A 196 -1.47 -1.15 -2.23
CA TYR A 196 -2.35 0.00 -2.33
C TYR A 196 -1.61 1.27 -2.76
N ALA A 197 -0.40 1.51 -2.26
CA ALA A 197 0.42 2.63 -2.72
C ALA A 197 0.80 2.49 -4.20
N GLU A 198 1.11 1.27 -4.65
CA GLU A 198 1.37 0.99 -6.06
C GLU A 198 0.12 1.21 -6.92
N ARG A 199 -1.04 0.73 -6.47
CA ARG A 199 -2.33 0.95 -7.14
C ARG A 199 -2.63 2.44 -7.32
N ASP A 200 -2.48 3.21 -6.25
CA ASP A 200 -2.66 4.66 -6.25
C ASP A 200 -1.72 5.34 -7.26
N ALA A 201 -0.46 4.87 -7.34
CA ALA A 201 0.52 5.42 -8.27
C ALA A 201 0.11 5.17 -9.74
N TYR A 202 -0.40 3.98 -10.05
CA TYR A 202 -0.91 3.65 -11.38
C TYR A 202 -2.19 4.43 -11.75
N LEU A 203 -3.06 4.69 -10.78
CA LEU A 203 -4.25 5.54 -10.96
C LEU A 203 -3.86 6.97 -11.32
N GLU A 204 -2.93 7.55 -10.55
CA GLU A 204 -2.42 8.88 -10.82
C GLU A 204 -1.72 8.95 -12.18
N LEU A 205 -0.99 7.89 -12.56
CA LEU A 205 -0.38 7.81 -13.89
C LEU A 205 -1.44 7.79 -15.01
N ALA A 206 -2.51 7.00 -14.84
CA ALA A 206 -3.64 6.95 -15.77
C ALA A 206 -4.35 8.29 -15.92
N ARG A 207 -4.56 9.01 -14.80
CA ARG A 207 -5.16 10.34 -14.79
C ARG A 207 -4.30 11.33 -15.58
N ILE A 208 -2.99 11.36 -15.35
CA ILE A 208 -2.05 12.24 -16.08
C ILE A 208 -2.08 11.94 -17.58
N VAL A 209 -2.04 10.67 -17.97
CA VAL A 209 -2.09 10.27 -19.39
C VAL A 209 -3.44 10.62 -20.02
N GLY A 210 -4.55 10.37 -19.33
CA GLY A 210 -5.90 10.72 -19.79
C GLY A 210 -6.04 12.22 -20.05
N LEU A 211 -5.57 13.06 -19.13
CA LEU A 211 -5.55 14.52 -19.29
C LEU A 211 -4.71 14.94 -20.50
N LYS A 212 -3.51 14.38 -20.68
CA LYS A 212 -2.66 14.70 -21.83
C LYS A 212 -3.30 14.31 -23.17
N ILE A 213 -3.94 13.15 -23.26
CA ILE A 213 -4.65 12.72 -24.48
C ILE A 213 -5.80 13.67 -24.78
N TRP A 214 -6.53 14.11 -23.76
CA TRP A 214 -7.62 15.07 -23.93
C TRP A 214 -7.12 16.45 -24.37
N ASP A 215 -6.04 16.96 -23.78
CA ASP A 215 -5.42 18.24 -24.18
C ASP A 215 -4.98 18.20 -25.66
N LEU A 216 -4.35 17.10 -26.09
CA LEU A 216 -3.96 16.87 -27.48
C LEU A 216 -5.17 16.86 -28.42
N ARG A 217 -6.25 16.17 -28.05
CA ARG A 217 -7.49 16.15 -28.84
C ARG A 217 -8.10 17.54 -28.96
N LYS A 218 -8.10 18.33 -27.89
CA LYS A 218 -8.58 19.72 -27.93
C LYS A 218 -7.75 20.61 -28.85
N ALA A 219 -6.42 20.50 -28.76
CA ALA A 219 -5.52 21.25 -29.63
C ALA A 219 -5.74 20.92 -31.11
N LEU A 220 -6.08 19.66 -31.44
CA LEU A 220 -6.37 19.20 -32.79
C LEU A 220 -7.79 19.57 -33.28
N ALA A 221 -8.79 19.55 -32.40
CA ALA A 221 -10.20 19.68 -32.78
C ALA A 221 -10.76 21.12 -32.72
N GLY A 222 -10.03 22.09 -32.15
CA GLY A 222 -10.39 23.51 -32.21
C GLY A 222 -11.71 23.92 -31.54
N SER A 223 -12.37 23.04 -30.78
CA SER A 223 -13.69 23.29 -30.19
C SER A 223 -13.66 23.40 -28.67
N PRO A 224 -14.21 24.48 -28.07
CA PRO A 224 -14.35 24.62 -26.63
C PRO A 224 -15.81 24.39 -26.23
N GLU A 225 -16.18 23.17 -25.83
CA GLU A 225 -17.21 22.90 -24.81
C GLU A 225 -17.46 21.40 -24.66
N GLY A 226 -17.77 20.97 -23.43
CA GLY A 226 -18.30 19.63 -23.15
C GLY A 226 -17.69 18.96 -21.92
N VAL A 227 -18.47 19.00 -20.83
CA VAL A 227 -18.55 18.07 -19.68
C VAL A 227 -17.22 17.43 -19.19
N GLN A 228 -16.76 17.85 -18.00
CA GLN A 228 -15.75 17.12 -17.24
C GLN A 228 -16.36 15.86 -16.59
N MET A 229 -16.41 14.74 -17.32
CA MET A 229 -16.44 13.43 -16.67
C MET A 229 -15.00 13.05 -16.30
N THR A 230 -14.75 12.76 -15.02
CA THR A 230 -13.46 12.19 -14.58
C THR A 230 -13.49 10.67 -14.77
N GLU A 231 -13.71 10.22 -16.01
CA GLU A 231 -13.44 8.83 -16.38
C GLU A 231 -11.97 8.73 -16.80
N SER A 232 -11.14 8.12 -15.96
CA SER A 232 -9.77 7.82 -16.32
C SER A 232 -9.72 6.42 -16.92
N ARG A 233 -10.08 6.32 -18.20
CA ARG A 233 -9.80 5.13 -19.02
C ARG A 233 -8.50 5.37 -19.77
N ALA A 234 -7.43 4.70 -19.33
CA ALA A 234 -6.12 4.84 -19.94
C ALA A 234 -5.48 3.49 -20.20
N VAL A 235 -4.78 3.38 -21.33
CA VAL A 235 -3.88 2.27 -21.61
C VAL A 235 -2.48 2.74 -21.29
N LEU A 236 -1.83 2.12 -20.31
CA LEU A 236 -0.44 2.41 -19.98
C LEU A 236 0.45 1.35 -20.62
N LEU A 237 1.41 1.79 -21.42
CA LEU A 237 2.39 0.94 -22.09
C LEU A 237 3.74 1.15 -21.41
N GLY A 238 4.45 0.07 -21.06
CA GLY A 238 5.78 0.18 -20.44
C GLY A 238 5.77 0.76 -19.01
N ALA A 239 4.66 0.67 -18.27
CA ALA A 239 4.52 1.30 -16.97
C ALA A 239 5.11 0.45 -15.83
N GLU A 240 6.14 0.96 -15.16
CA GLU A 240 6.92 0.22 -14.18
C GLU A 240 7.11 0.95 -12.85
N VAL A 241 7.36 0.18 -11.78
CA VAL A 241 7.74 0.72 -10.48
C VAL A 241 9.22 1.09 -10.48
N VAL A 242 9.51 2.31 -10.07
CA VAL A 242 10.86 2.88 -10.06
C VAL A 242 11.45 2.85 -8.66
N ALA A 243 10.68 3.29 -7.66
CA ALA A 243 11.17 3.45 -6.30
C ALA A 243 10.07 3.26 -5.27
N ARG A 244 10.48 2.88 -4.05
CA ARG A 244 9.60 2.69 -2.89
C ARG A 244 10.19 3.39 -1.67
N TRP A 245 9.34 3.96 -0.83
CA TRP A 245 9.75 4.59 0.42
C TRP A 245 8.67 4.39 1.50
N GLU A 246 9.09 4.04 2.71
CA GLU A 246 8.25 3.94 3.90
C GLU A 246 8.54 5.16 4.80
N ASP A 247 7.54 6.01 5.00
CA ASP A 247 7.54 6.99 6.07
C ASP A 247 7.19 6.28 7.38
N VAL A 248 8.23 5.89 8.10
CA VAL A 248 8.12 5.13 9.35
C VAL A 248 7.43 5.95 10.45
N GLU A 249 7.61 7.27 10.44
CA GLU A 249 7.04 8.18 11.45
C GLU A 249 5.54 8.37 11.25
N LYS A 250 5.11 8.54 9.99
CA LYS A 250 3.68 8.73 9.65
C LYS A 250 2.95 7.42 9.39
N GLY A 251 3.66 6.31 9.32
CA GLY A 251 3.10 5.03 8.91
C GLY A 251 2.51 5.09 7.51
N ALA A 252 3.22 5.71 6.56
CA ALA A 252 2.79 5.86 5.18
C ALA A 252 3.78 5.21 4.21
N PHE A 253 3.27 4.69 3.10
CA PHE A 253 4.02 3.98 2.08
C PHE A 253 3.86 4.71 0.77
N TYR A 254 4.97 4.96 0.08
CA TYR A 254 5.01 5.71 -1.17
C TYR A 254 5.64 4.86 -2.26
N VAL A 255 5.03 4.89 -3.44
CA VAL A 255 5.53 4.18 -4.63
C VAL A 255 5.62 5.16 -5.79
N LEU A 256 6.78 5.23 -6.44
CA LEU A 256 6.99 5.97 -7.67
C LEU A 256 6.87 5.01 -8.85
N VAL A 257 5.99 5.34 -9.79
CA VAL A 257 5.89 4.65 -11.09
C VAL A 257 6.28 5.59 -12.22
N ARG A 258 6.69 5.01 -13.36
CA ARG A 258 6.90 5.75 -14.60
C ARG A 258 6.39 4.99 -15.81
N MET A 259 6.17 5.70 -16.91
CA MET A 259 5.99 5.11 -18.24
C MET A 259 6.65 5.98 -19.31
N PRO A 260 7.05 5.39 -20.45
CA PRO A 260 7.42 6.15 -21.63
C PRO A 260 6.22 6.94 -22.16
N PHE A 261 6.45 8.17 -22.63
CA PHE A 261 5.42 9.05 -23.20
C PHE A 261 5.95 9.86 -24.38
#